data_AF-A0A7K0Y5E7-F1
#
_entry.id   AF-A0A7K0Y5E7-F1
#
_cell.length_a   1.000
_cell.length_b   1.000
_cell.length_c   1.000
_cell.angle_alpha   90.00
_cell.angle_beta   90.00
_cell.angle_gamma   90.00
#
_symmetry.space_group_name_H-M   'P 1'
#
loop_
_entity.id
_entity.type
_entity.pdbx_description
1 polymer ?
#
loop_
_entity_poly.entity_id
_entity_poly.type
_entity_poly.pdbx_seq_one_letter_code
_entity_poly.pdbx_strand_id
1 'polypeptide(L)'
;MESLALAAAIIVFSIIILGVIATFTVFRTPKSSAGRIATLVLNALGVTAGGWLAALDIGMGARVIGAAVALANAVSLVRILRSRAE
;
A
#
# COMPACT_ATOMS: atom_id res chain seq x y z
N MET A 1 14.28 14.68 21.41
CA MET A 1 14.37 13.56 20.45
C MET A 1 13.13 12.68 20.46
N GLU A 2 12.41 12.52 21.58
CA GLU A 2 11.18 11.71 21.65
C GLU A 2 10.04 12.17 20.72
N SER A 3 9.84 13.48 20.55
CA SER A 3 8.79 14.03 19.65
C SER A 3 8.99 13.63 18.18
N LEU A 4 10.24 13.53 17.74
CA LEU A 4 10.59 13.18 16.36
C LEU A 4 10.42 11.66 16.10
N ALA A 5 10.76 10.84 17.10
CA ALA A 5 10.54 9.40 17.06
C ALA A 5 9.04 9.05 17.07
N LEU A 6 8.23 9.77 17.86
CA LEU A 6 6.79 9.57 17.91
C LEU A 6 6.12 9.97 16.58
N ALA A 7 6.54 11.08 15.99
CA ALA A 7 6.07 11.48 14.66
C ALA A 7 6.42 10.45 13.59
N ALA A 8 7.66 9.95 13.57
CA ALA A 8 8.09 8.90 12.66
C ALA A 8 7.29 7.60 12.84
N ALA A 9 7.03 7.20 14.10
CA ALA A 9 6.20 6.04 14.40
C ALA A 9 4.77 6.20 13.89
N ILE A 10 4.14 7.36 14.07
CA ILE A 10 2.78 7.65 13.57
C ILE A 10 2.74 7.60 12.04
N ILE A 11 3.75 8.14 11.36
CA ILE A 11 3.84 8.10 9.89
C ILE A 11 3.96 6.66 9.41
N VAL A 12 4.86 5.87 10.00
CA VAL A 12 5.04 4.45 9.66
C VAL A 12 3.76 3.66 9.93
N PHE A 13 3.11 3.88 11.07
CA PHE A 13 1.86 3.21 11.44
C PHE A 13 0.72 3.58 10.47
N SER A 14 0.64 4.84 10.07
CA SER A 14 -0.33 5.33 9.08
C SER A 14 -0.11 4.68 7.71
N ILE A 15 1.16 4.54 7.28
CA ILE A 15 1.53 3.84 6.04
C ILE A 15 1.15 2.37 6.11
N ILE A 16 1.40 1.70 7.25
CA ILE A 16 1.02 0.30 7.45
C ILE A 16 -0.50 0.15 7.39
N ILE A 17 -1.26 1.01 8.08
CA ILE A 17 -2.73 1.00 8.04
C ILE A 17 -3.24 1.21 6.61
N LEU A 18 -2.70 2.19 5.88
CA LEU A 18 -3.03 2.43 4.48
C LEU A 18 -2.72 1.22 3.60
N GLY A 19 -1.55 0.59 3.79
CA GLY A 19 -1.15 -0.63 3.08
C GLY A 19 -2.06 -1.82 3.37
N VAL A 20 -2.50 -1.99 4.62
CA VAL A 20 -3.44 -3.03 5.03
C VAL A 20 -4.83 -2.77 4.45
N ILE A 21 -5.34 -1.53 4.53
CA ILE A 21 -6.63 -1.14 3.93
C ILE A 21 -6.59 -1.39 2.41
N ALA A 22 -5.52 -0.97 1.73
CA ALA A 22 -5.37 -1.18 0.30
C ALA A 22 -5.28 -2.67 -0.06
N THR A 23 -4.59 -3.48 0.76
CA THR A 23 -4.58 -4.95 0.63
C THR A 23 -5.97 -5.56 0.82
N PHE A 24 -6.78 -5.05 1.76
CA PHE A 24 -8.17 -5.47 1.92
C PHE A 24 -9.05 -5.09 0.72
N THR A 25 -8.77 -3.98 0.04
CA THR A 25 -9.50 -3.62 -1.19
C THR A 25 -9.25 -4.61 -2.34
N VAL A 26 -8.14 -5.37 -2.32
CA VAL A 26 -7.86 -6.44 -3.30
C VAL A 26 -8.92 -7.55 -3.24
N PHE A 27 -9.48 -7.82 -2.06
CA PHE A 27 -10.52 -8.84 -1.88
C PHE A 27 -11.92 -8.37 -2.28
N ARG A 28 -12.12 -7.06 -2.52
CA ARG A 28 -13.41 -6.48 -2.90
C ARG A 28 -13.30 -5.77 -4.25
N THR A 29 -13.53 -6.49 -5.33
CA THR A 29 -13.58 -5.92 -6.68
C THR A 29 -14.73 -4.91 -6.77
N PRO A 30 -14.48 -3.61 -6.98
CA PRO A 30 -15.55 -2.63 -7.05
C PRO A 30 -16.36 -2.80 -8.33
N LYS A 31 -17.68 -2.93 -8.21
CA LYS A 31 -18.61 -3.01 -9.34
C LYS A 31 -18.85 -1.65 -10.04
N SER A 32 -18.55 -0.54 -9.35
CA SER A 32 -18.72 0.83 -9.87
C SER A 32 -17.42 1.40 -10.41
N SER A 33 -17.50 2.17 -11.51
CA SER A 33 -16.37 2.89 -12.11
C SER A 33 -15.66 3.83 -11.12
N ALA A 34 -16.42 4.51 -10.24
CA ALA A 34 -15.85 5.37 -9.20
C ALA A 34 -15.07 4.56 -8.16
N GLY A 35 -15.62 3.41 -7.75
CA GLY A 35 -14.94 2.49 -6.84
C GLY A 35 -13.64 1.94 -7.44
N ARG A 36 -13.63 1.64 -8.74
CA ARG A 36 -12.42 1.18 -9.45
C ARG A 36 -11.33 2.24 -9.47
N ILE A 37 -11.66 3.50 -9.74
CA ILE A 37 -10.70 4.61 -9.72
C ILE A 37 -10.12 4.78 -8.31
N ALA A 38 -10.98 4.78 -7.29
CA ALA A 38 -10.56 4.88 -5.89
C ALA A 38 -9.61 3.72 -5.50
N THR A 39 -9.93 2.48 -5.88
CA THR A 39 -9.07 1.33 -5.64
C THR A 39 -7.74 1.46 -6.37
N LEU A 40 -7.72 1.97 -7.60
CA LEU A 40 -6.48 2.15 -8.37
C LEU A 40 -5.56 3.19 -7.72
N VAL A 41 -6.11 4.32 -7.27
CA VAL A 41 -5.36 5.34 -6.51
C VAL A 41 -4.84 4.78 -5.19
N LEU A 42 -5.68 4.07 -4.43
CA LEU A 42 -5.28 3.48 -3.15
C LEU A 42 -4.18 2.42 -3.31
N ASN A 43 -4.25 1.58 -4.35
CA ASN A 43 -3.19 0.60 -4.62
C ASN A 43 -1.91 1.29 -5.10
N ALA A 44 -1.99 2.36 -5.90
CA ALA A 44 -0.80 3.11 -6.31
C ALA A 44 -0.08 3.75 -5.10
N LEU A 45 -0.85 4.31 -4.17
CA LEU A 45 -0.36 4.80 -2.88
C LEU A 45 0.22 3.67 -2.02
N GLY A 46 -0.42 2.49 -2.00
CA GLY A 46 0.08 1.30 -1.31
C GLY A 46 1.42 0.81 -1.87
N VAL A 47 1.61 0.83 -3.20
CA VAL A 47 2.88 0.48 -3.85
C VAL A 47 3.98 1.46 -3.46
N THR A 48 3.72 2.76 -3.58
CA THR A 48 4.71 3.81 -3.27
C THR A 48 5.07 3.82 -1.79
N ALA A 49 4.08 3.69 -0.91
CA ALA A 49 4.31 3.67 0.53
C ALA A 49 5.01 2.38 0.99
N GLY A 50 4.64 1.22 0.44
CA GLY A 50 5.34 -0.04 0.69
C GLY A 50 6.78 -0.03 0.19
N GLY A 51 7.00 0.50 -1.02
CA GLY A 51 8.34 0.64 -1.61
C GLY A 51 9.23 1.61 -0.82
N TRP A 52 8.66 2.71 -0.34
CA TRP A 52 9.36 3.63 0.56
C TRP A 52 9.76 2.96 1.88
N LEU A 53 8.85 2.18 2.47
CA LEU A 53 9.09 1.43 3.71
C LEU A 53 10.12 0.30 3.52
N ALA A 54 10.19 -0.28 2.32
CA ALA A 54 11.24 -1.21 1.91
C ALA A 54 12.62 -0.54 1.73
N ALA A 55 12.65 0.73 1.32
CA ALA A 55 13.89 1.48 1.12
C ALA A 55 14.48 1.99 2.44
N LEU A 56 13.64 2.25 3.45
CA LEU A 56 14.05 2.76 4.76
C LEU A 56 15.00 1.81 5.51
N ASP A 57 16.12 2.35 6.00
CA ASP A 57 17.13 1.65 6.81
C ASP A 57 16.73 1.56 8.30
N ILE A 58 15.47 1.21 8.56
CA ILE A 58 14.91 1.12 9.93
C ILE A 58 15.03 -0.32 10.48
N GLY A 59 15.38 -1.29 9.64
CA GLY A 59 15.61 -2.69 10.00
C GLY A 59 14.98 -3.68 9.00
N MET A 60 15.50 -4.91 8.98
CA MET A 60 15.05 -5.95 8.04
C MET A 60 13.54 -6.25 8.12
N GLY A 61 12.96 -6.23 9.32
CA GLY A 61 11.51 -6.50 9.50
C GLY A 61 10.62 -5.47 8.81
N ALA A 62 10.93 -4.18 8.97
CA ALA A 62 10.23 -3.10 8.27
C ALA A 62 10.39 -3.25 6.75
N ARG A 63 11.60 -3.58 6.28
CA ARG A 63 11.83 -3.77 4.84
C ARG A 63 10.98 -4.87 4.24
N VAL A 64 10.89 -6.02 4.91
CA VAL A 64 10.09 -7.17 4.45
C VAL A 64 8.61 -6.83 4.42
N ILE A 65 8.10 -6.15 5.45
CA ILE A 65 6.70 -5.70 5.51
C ILE A 65 6.42 -4.70 4.37
N GLY A 66 7.30 -3.72 4.17
CA GLY A 66 7.19 -2.75 3.09
C GLY A 66 7.16 -3.41 1.70
N ALA A 67 8.08 -4.36 1.47
CA ALA A 67 8.15 -5.11 0.22
C ALA A 67 6.89 -5.96 -0.02
N ALA A 68 6.38 -6.64 1.00
CA ALA A 68 5.15 -7.43 0.92
C ALA A 68 3.93 -6.55 0.57
N VAL A 69 3.80 -5.39 1.23
CA VAL A 69 2.74 -4.41 0.93
C VAL A 69 2.87 -3.89 -0.50
N ALA A 70 4.09 -3.54 -0.94
CA ALA A 70 4.32 -3.05 -2.29
C ALA A 70 3.92 -4.08 -3.35
N LEU A 71 4.35 -5.34 -3.17
CA LEU A 71 4.03 -6.43 -4.08
C LEU A 71 2.52 -6.74 -4.11
N ALA A 72 1.86 -6.82 -2.95
CA ALA A 72 0.43 -7.08 -2.88
C ALA A 72 -0.39 -6.02 -3.62
N ASN A 73 -0.03 -4.75 -3.42
CA ASN A 73 -0.69 -3.63 -4.10
C ASN A 73 -0.36 -3.59 -5.60
N ALA A 74 0.87 -3.92 -6.01
CA ALA A 74 1.24 -3.99 -7.41
C ALA A 74 0.48 -5.09 -8.16
N VAL A 75 0.36 -6.28 -7.55
CA VAL A 75 -0.41 -7.41 -8.10
C VAL A 75 -1.89 -7.03 -8.27
N SER A 76 -2.47 -6.37 -7.29
CA SER A 76 -3.84 -5.84 -7.37
C SER A 76 -4.01 -4.83 -8.50
N LEU A 77 -3.07 -3.91 -8.65
CA LEU A 77 -3.06 -2.91 -9.72
C LEU A 77 -3.03 -3.58 -11.10
N VAL A 78 -2.14 -4.56 -11.28
CA VAL A 78 -2.05 -5.37 -12.51
C VAL A 78 -3.37 -6.11 -12.78
N ARG A 79 -3.99 -6.68 -11.75
CA ARG A 79 -5.27 -7.40 -11.87
C ARG A 79 -6.40 -6.47 -12.31
N ILE A 80 -6.48 -5.26 -11.75
CA ILE A 80 -7.47 -4.24 -12.14
C ILE A 80 -7.23 -3.77 -13.57
N LEU A 81 -5.97 -3.51 -13.95
CA LEU A 81 -5.62 -3.09 -15.31
C LEU A 81 -5.91 -4.18 -16.34
N ARG A 82 -5.61 -5.45 -16.04
CA ARG A 82 -5.93 -6.58 -16.93
C ARG A 82 -7.44 -6.77 -17.07
N SER A 83 -8.22 -6.56 -16.01
CA SER A 83 -9.70 -6.58 -16.10
C SER A 83 -10.32 -5.45 -16.93
N ARG A 84 -9.53 -4.46 -17.39
CA ARG A 84 -9.98 -3.44 -18.36
C ARG A 84 -9.71 -3.83 -19.82
N ALA A 85 -8.86 -4.83 -20.05
CA ALA A 85 -8.44 -5.22 -21.40
C ALA A 85 -9.33 -6.32 -22.01
N GLU A 86 -10.21 -6.92 -21.21
CA GLU A 86 -11.30 -7.81 -21.62
C GLU A 86 -12.62 -7.04 -21.70
#